data_AF-A0A8T9CD39-F1
#
_entry.id   AF-A0A8T9CD39-F1
#
_cell.length_a   1.000
_cell.length_b   1.000
_cell.length_c   1.000
_cell.angle_alpha   90.00
_cell.angle_beta   90.00
_cell.angle_gamma   90.00
#
_symmetry.space_group_name_H-M   'P 1'
#
loop_
_entity.id
_entity.type
_entity.pdbx_description
1 polymer ?
#
loop_
_entity_poly.entity_id
_entity_poly.type
_entity_poly.pdbx_seq_one_letter_code
_entity_poly.pdbx_strand_id
1 'polypeptide(L)'
;MTNINSETAFTGFMVAVFGLGNVIGPVIGGVFTQHLTWRWCFWINLIGGAVTAILLVSCYHPKKSELTKLPFAQKIKHLDLPGLALFMPSIVMLLVALQWGGNRFHWKSPTVLGLIMGFIIMMLMFVAWQWRQQEEASIPPRIAKQRSLYSAAAICFFGMGAIQVLNYYIPFWFQVIKGLNPQQSGVRYLALAIPNFVGSLVCGGLASRFGYYNPYLFFGTAVLAVASGVISTWKINSGNAMINGVQVMAGLGISCVGQTPVIGLILLFPDAEMPIVQSLAVFFQFFGGAIFLAIAENLFVSSLVENLQKFAPMVDTQMVIAIGAAGLRKVVSGKDLDGALLAYNAAIAQTFYLAAIGAVVGFLCSFGMKWRSIKEVQKIKQEAKGISMITF
;
A
#
# COMPACT_ATOMS: atom_id res chain seq x y z
N MET A 1 -1.91 37.34 1.54
CA MET A 1 -0.75 36.76 0.85
C MET A 1 -0.05 35.84 1.83
N THR A 2 -0.44 34.57 1.92
CA THR A 2 0.34 33.57 2.67
C THR A 2 1.60 33.28 1.87
N ASN A 3 2.74 33.34 2.55
CA ASN A 3 4.05 33.23 1.93
C ASN A 3 4.18 31.83 1.32
N ILE A 4 4.30 31.71 -0.01
CA ILE A 4 4.37 30.41 -0.72
C ILE A 4 5.54 29.55 -0.16
N ASN A 5 6.56 30.21 0.39
CA ASN A 5 7.69 29.57 1.07
C ASN A 5 7.29 28.87 2.38
N SER A 6 6.32 29.41 3.16
CA SER A 6 5.89 28.77 4.41
C SER A 6 4.98 27.55 4.17
N GLU A 7 4.15 27.57 3.12
CA GLU A 7 3.30 26.42 2.77
C GLU A 7 4.16 25.25 2.29
N THR A 8 5.15 25.51 1.43
CA THR A 8 6.08 24.49 0.94
C THR A 8 6.96 23.93 2.07
N ALA A 9 7.45 24.80 2.97
CA ALA A 9 8.22 24.38 4.14
C ALA A 9 7.38 23.53 5.10
N PHE A 10 6.11 23.87 5.31
CA PHE A 10 5.19 23.10 6.13
C PHE A 10 4.90 21.72 5.53
N THR A 11 4.61 21.64 4.23
CA THR A 11 4.43 20.34 3.55
C THR A 11 5.69 19.49 3.61
N GLY A 12 6.87 20.10 3.43
CA GLY A 12 8.16 19.42 3.57
C GLY A 12 8.39 18.87 4.98
N PHE A 13 8.07 19.66 6.02
CA PHE A 13 8.13 19.22 7.41
C PHE A 13 7.18 18.04 7.67
N MET A 14 5.94 18.11 7.17
CA MET A 14 4.95 17.02 7.31
C MET A 14 5.44 15.72 6.66
N VAL A 15 6.03 15.79 5.46
CA VAL A 15 6.60 14.63 4.77
C VAL A 15 7.80 14.07 5.54
N ALA A 16 8.65 14.93 6.13
CA ALA A 16 9.78 14.50 6.94
C ALA A 16 9.33 13.77 8.22
N VAL A 17 8.32 14.29 8.93
CA VAL A 17 7.74 13.64 10.12
C VAL A 17 7.12 12.29 9.76
N PHE A 18 6.34 12.23 8.68
CA PHE A 18 5.75 10.98 8.19
C PHE A 18 6.82 9.94 7.84
N GLY A 19 7.87 10.37 7.15
CA GLY A 19 9.00 9.52 6.78
C GLY A 19 9.80 8.99 7.97
N LEU A 20 10.08 9.85 8.95
CA LEU A 20 10.70 9.44 10.22
C LEU A 20 9.83 8.42 10.95
N GLY A 21 8.51 8.62 10.96
CA GLY A 21 7.55 7.65 11.50
C GLY A 21 7.66 6.27 10.85
N ASN A 22 7.78 6.20 9.52
CA ASN A 22 7.95 4.94 8.78
C ASN A 22 9.29 4.22 9.10
N VAL A 23 10.36 4.97 9.38
CA VAL A 23 11.67 4.41 9.74
C VAL A 23 11.67 3.92 11.19
N ILE A 24 11.13 4.73 12.10
CA ILE A 24 11.17 4.46 13.55
C ILE A 24 10.11 3.41 13.95
N GLY A 25 8.98 3.37 13.25
CA GLY A 25 7.82 2.52 13.56
C GLY A 25 8.16 1.04 13.75
N PRO A 26 8.83 0.37 12.80
CA PRO A 26 9.22 -1.05 12.94
C PRO A 26 10.14 -1.32 14.14
N VAL A 27 11.04 -0.38 14.47
CA VAL A 27 11.96 -0.53 15.61
C VAL A 27 11.20 -0.40 16.93
N ILE A 28 10.38 0.63 17.07
CA ILE A 28 9.56 0.84 18.28
C ILE A 28 8.55 -0.30 18.44
N GLY A 29 7.86 -0.71 17.36
CA GLY A 29 6.94 -1.83 17.38
C GLY A 29 7.61 -3.15 17.79
N GLY A 30 8.84 -3.38 17.31
CA GLY A 30 9.66 -4.51 17.72
C GLY A 30 10.04 -4.46 19.21
N VAL A 31 10.43 -3.29 19.73
CA VAL A 31 10.72 -3.07 21.16
C VAL A 31 9.50 -3.32 22.04
N PHE A 32 8.33 -2.79 21.65
CA PHE A 32 7.08 -2.99 22.38
C PHE A 32 6.67 -4.46 22.42
N THR A 33 6.81 -5.16 21.29
CA THR A 33 6.47 -6.59 21.20
C THR A 33 7.44 -7.45 22.00
N GLN A 34 8.71 -7.05 22.10
CA GLN A 34 9.76 -7.81 22.78
C GLN A 34 9.75 -7.62 24.30
N HIS A 35 9.61 -6.38 24.79
CA HIS A 35 9.83 -6.03 26.19
C HIS A 35 8.54 -5.68 26.96
N LEU A 36 7.47 -5.34 26.24
CA LEU A 36 6.17 -5.03 26.83
C LEU A 36 5.15 -6.09 26.38
N THR A 37 4.07 -5.64 25.73
CA THR A 37 3.09 -6.48 25.07
C THR A 37 2.79 -5.87 23.71
N TRP A 38 2.42 -6.72 22.74
CA TRP A 38 2.00 -6.27 21.40
C TRP A 38 0.86 -5.23 21.46
N ARG A 39 0.08 -5.19 22.54
CA ARG A 39 -0.99 -4.19 22.78
C ARG A 39 -0.47 -2.75 22.81
N TRP A 40 0.77 -2.52 23.22
CA TRP A 40 1.36 -1.17 23.24
C TRP A 40 1.54 -0.55 21.85
N CYS A 41 1.61 -1.38 20.80
CA CYS A 41 1.54 -0.90 19.42
C CYS A 41 0.20 -0.18 19.12
N PHE A 42 -0.86 -0.44 19.89
CA PHE A 42 -2.15 0.24 19.78
C PHE A 42 -2.28 1.40 20.77
N TRP A 43 -1.87 1.22 22.03
CA TRP A 43 -1.99 2.25 23.07
C TRP A 43 -1.28 3.56 22.73
N ILE A 44 -0.11 3.50 22.08
CA ILE A 44 0.61 4.71 21.67
C ILE A 44 -0.20 5.59 20.70
N ASN A 45 -0.99 4.98 19.82
CA ASN A 45 -1.86 5.72 18.90
C ASN A 45 -2.99 6.45 19.64
N LEU A 46 -3.48 5.88 20.74
CA LEU A 46 -4.53 6.50 21.57
C LEU A 46 -4.01 7.76 22.27
N ILE A 47 -2.77 7.72 22.76
CA ILE A 47 -2.09 8.89 23.35
C ILE A 47 -1.88 9.98 22.29
N GLY A 48 -1.33 9.61 21.12
CA GLY A 48 -1.14 10.56 20.01
C GLY A 48 -2.46 11.16 19.50
N GLY A 49 -3.51 10.35 19.43
CA GLY A 49 -4.86 10.78 19.07
C GLY A 49 -5.44 11.76 20.08
N ALA A 50 -5.29 11.50 21.38
CA ALA A 50 -5.75 12.40 22.43
C ALA A 50 -5.04 13.77 22.38
N VAL A 51 -3.71 13.77 22.23
CA VAL A 51 -2.93 15.02 22.07
C VAL A 51 -3.39 15.80 20.84
N THR A 52 -3.58 15.11 19.72
CA THR A 52 -4.06 15.72 18.47
C THR A 52 -5.46 16.32 18.64
N ALA A 53 -6.37 15.61 19.32
CA ALA A 53 -7.72 16.10 19.59
C ALA A 53 -7.71 17.36 20.47
N ILE A 54 -6.89 17.38 21.52
CA ILE A 54 -6.73 18.56 22.38
C ILE A 54 -6.23 19.74 21.57
N LEU A 55 -5.16 19.56 20.77
CA LEU A 55 -4.61 20.64 19.94
C LEU A 55 -5.60 21.15 18.90
N LEU A 56 -6.39 20.27 18.28
CA LEU A 56 -7.43 20.68 17.35
C LEU A 56 -8.51 21.52 18.04
N VAL A 57 -9.01 21.08 19.20
CA VAL A 57 -10.05 21.83 19.94
C VAL A 57 -9.51 23.18 20.45
N SER A 58 -8.26 23.24 20.91
CA SER A 58 -7.69 24.45 21.51
C SER A 58 -7.13 25.45 20.50
N CYS A 59 -6.61 24.99 19.35
CA CYS A 59 -5.85 25.85 18.43
C CYS A 59 -6.48 25.98 17.04
N TYR A 60 -7.32 25.04 16.60
CA TYR A 60 -7.85 25.04 15.24
C TYR A 60 -9.17 25.82 15.14
N HIS A 61 -9.08 27.03 14.58
CA HIS A 61 -10.24 27.85 14.23
C HIS A 61 -10.46 27.82 12.71
N PRO A 62 -11.29 26.91 12.18
CA PRO A 62 -11.51 26.79 10.75
C PRO A 62 -12.16 28.07 10.21
N LYS A 63 -11.64 28.59 9.10
CA LYS A 63 -12.35 29.62 8.32
C LYS A 63 -13.67 29.03 7.83
N LYS A 64 -14.78 29.71 8.14
CA LYS A 64 -16.12 29.30 7.69
C LYS A 64 -16.14 29.29 6.16
N SER A 65 -16.29 28.11 5.57
CA SER A 65 -16.46 27.94 4.12
C SER A 65 -17.89 28.31 3.72
N GLU A 66 -18.09 28.81 2.49
CA GLU A 66 -19.42 29.00 1.90
C GLU A 66 -20.25 27.69 1.93
N LEU A 67 -19.60 26.52 1.80
CA LEU A 67 -20.23 25.20 1.94
C LEU A 67 -20.74 24.94 3.37
N THR A 68 -20.17 25.58 4.39
CA THR A 68 -20.63 25.45 5.77
C THR A 68 -22.05 26.04 5.94
N LYS A 69 -22.43 27.02 5.11
CA LYS A 69 -23.74 27.70 5.13
C LYS A 69 -24.89 26.89 4.49
N LEU A 70 -24.59 25.84 3.72
CA LEU A 70 -25.64 25.02 3.10
C LEU A 70 -26.44 24.23 4.16
N PRO A 71 -27.77 24.13 4.02
CA PRO A 71 -28.61 23.27 4.84
C PRO A 71 -28.10 21.82 4.83
N PHE A 72 -28.15 21.15 5.98
CA PHE A 72 -27.66 19.78 6.15
C PHE A 72 -28.27 18.79 5.13
N ALA A 73 -29.55 18.97 4.79
CA ALA A 73 -30.24 18.15 3.80
C ALA A 73 -29.66 18.28 2.38
N GLN A 74 -29.23 19.47 1.97
CA GLN A 74 -28.60 19.69 0.66
C GLN A 74 -27.18 19.10 0.63
N LYS A 75 -26.44 19.16 1.75
CA LYS A 75 -25.14 18.49 1.88
C LYS A 75 -25.25 16.97 1.71
N ILE A 76 -26.26 16.35 2.32
CA ILE A 76 -26.51 14.91 2.18
C ILE A 76 -26.90 14.55 0.75
N LYS A 77 -27.69 15.39 0.06
CA LYS A 77 -28.10 15.13 -1.32
C LYS A 77 -26.93 15.15 -2.32
N HIS A 78 -25.85 15.88 -1.99
CA HIS A 78 -24.60 15.85 -2.77
C HIS A 78 -23.73 14.62 -2.52
N LEU A 79 -24.05 13.78 -1.53
CA LEU A 79 -23.35 12.52 -1.30
C LEU A 79 -24.01 11.41 -2.13
N ASP A 80 -23.21 10.64 -2.86
CA ASP A 80 -23.64 9.44 -3.55
C ASP A 80 -23.84 8.28 -2.57
N LEU A 81 -24.83 8.42 -1.68
CA LEU A 81 -25.17 7.42 -0.68
C LEU A 81 -25.56 6.07 -1.30
N PRO A 82 -26.35 6.00 -2.39
CA PRO A 82 -26.66 4.71 -3.03
C PRO A 82 -25.39 4.06 -3.62
N GLY A 83 -24.51 4.83 -4.26
CA GLY A 83 -23.24 4.32 -4.77
C GLY A 83 -22.36 3.76 -3.65
N LEU A 84 -22.24 4.49 -2.53
CA LEU A 84 -21.50 4.04 -1.35
C LEU A 84 -22.09 2.76 -0.73
N ALA A 85 -23.43 2.68 -0.65
CA ALA A 85 -24.14 1.52 -0.11
C ALA A 85 -23.98 0.26 -0.98
N LEU A 86 -23.74 0.42 -2.29
CA LEU A 86 -23.42 -0.69 -3.19
C LEU A 86 -21.93 -1.06 -3.15
N PHE A 87 -21.07 -0.05 -3.11
CA PHE A 87 -19.62 -0.23 -3.22
C PHE A 87 -18.98 -0.79 -1.93
N MET A 88 -19.29 -0.24 -0.76
CA MET A 88 -18.63 -0.64 0.47
C MET A 88 -18.87 -2.13 0.80
N PRO A 89 -20.11 -2.64 0.79
CA PRO A 89 -20.36 -4.06 1.05
C PRO A 89 -19.75 -4.98 0.00
N SER A 90 -19.66 -4.56 -1.28
CA SER A 90 -19.05 -5.38 -2.32
C SER A 90 -17.58 -5.65 -2.03
N ILE A 91 -16.82 -4.60 -1.69
CA ILE A 91 -15.39 -4.72 -1.34
C ILE A 91 -15.22 -5.55 -0.07
N VAL A 92 -16.06 -5.37 0.95
CA VAL A 92 -16.02 -6.20 2.17
C VAL A 92 -16.27 -7.66 1.85
N MET A 93 -17.28 -8.00 1.05
CA MET A 93 -17.57 -9.38 0.67
C MET A 93 -16.39 -10.03 -0.06
N LEU A 94 -15.76 -9.32 -0.99
CA LEU A 94 -14.58 -9.81 -1.68
C LEU A 94 -13.40 -10.07 -0.72
N LEU A 95 -13.07 -9.10 0.14
CA LEU A 95 -11.96 -9.24 1.07
C LEU A 95 -12.19 -10.36 2.08
N VAL A 96 -13.42 -10.50 2.60
CA VAL A 96 -13.77 -11.59 3.52
C VAL A 96 -13.72 -12.95 2.80
N ALA A 97 -14.17 -13.02 1.55
CA ALA A 97 -14.08 -14.25 0.75
C ALA A 97 -12.62 -14.68 0.55
N LEU A 98 -11.73 -13.74 0.22
CA LEU A 98 -10.30 -14.01 0.03
C LEU A 98 -9.59 -14.38 1.33
N GLN A 99 -9.96 -13.76 2.45
CA GLN A 99 -9.38 -14.04 3.76
C GLN A 99 -9.82 -15.39 4.32
N TRP A 100 -11.09 -15.76 4.12
CA TRP A 100 -11.65 -16.98 4.68
C TRP A 100 -11.51 -18.19 3.75
N GLY A 101 -11.51 -17.98 2.44
CA GLY A 101 -11.32 -19.03 1.45
C GLY A 101 -9.94 -19.65 1.59
N GLY A 102 -9.87 -20.97 1.67
CA GLY A 102 -8.62 -21.74 1.79
C GLY A 102 -8.08 -21.86 3.22
N ASN A 103 -8.40 -20.91 4.12
CA ASN A 103 -7.95 -20.93 5.51
C ASN A 103 -9.05 -21.45 6.46
N ARG A 104 -10.17 -20.72 6.58
CA ARG A 104 -11.28 -21.08 7.49
C ARG A 104 -12.34 -21.97 6.82
N PHE A 105 -12.63 -21.70 5.56
CA PHE A 105 -13.59 -22.46 4.76
C PHE A 105 -12.94 -22.91 3.47
N HIS A 106 -13.33 -24.09 2.97
CA HIS A 106 -12.94 -24.54 1.64
C HIS A 106 -13.42 -23.54 0.58
N TRP A 107 -12.64 -23.34 -0.49
CA TRP A 107 -12.98 -22.43 -1.59
C TRP A 107 -14.34 -22.72 -2.24
N LYS A 108 -14.76 -23.99 -2.24
CA LYS A 108 -16.07 -24.44 -2.77
C LYS A 108 -17.21 -24.37 -1.74
N SER A 109 -16.97 -23.82 -0.56
CA SER A 109 -18.00 -23.66 0.46
C SER A 109 -19.10 -22.70 -0.02
N PRO A 110 -20.40 -22.98 0.28
CA PRO A 110 -21.49 -22.06 -0.01
C PRO A 110 -21.25 -20.64 0.52
N THR A 111 -20.57 -20.50 1.67
CA THR A 111 -20.25 -19.19 2.26
C THR A 111 -19.29 -18.39 1.37
N VAL A 112 -18.20 -19.01 0.89
CA VAL A 112 -17.19 -18.33 0.07
C VAL A 112 -17.76 -18.00 -1.30
N LEU A 113 -18.46 -18.96 -1.92
CA LEU A 113 -19.13 -18.75 -3.21
C LEU A 113 -20.22 -17.68 -3.11
N GLY A 114 -21.01 -17.67 -2.03
CA GLY A 114 -22.03 -16.65 -1.78
C GLY A 114 -21.45 -15.26 -1.65
N LEU A 115 -20.32 -15.09 -0.94
CA LEU A 115 -19.62 -13.82 -0.83
C LEU A 115 -19.05 -13.34 -2.18
N ILE A 116 -18.46 -14.24 -2.97
CA ILE A 116 -17.93 -13.91 -4.31
C ILE A 116 -19.08 -13.48 -5.24
N MET A 117 -20.18 -14.23 -5.26
CA MET A 117 -21.35 -13.88 -6.07
C MET A 117 -21.99 -12.57 -5.60
N GLY A 118 -22.08 -12.35 -4.28
CA GLY A 118 -22.55 -11.10 -3.70
C GLY A 118 -21.69 -9.91 -4.12
N PHE A 119 -20.36 -10.04 -4.11
CA PHE A 119 -19.44 -9.05 -4.65
C PHE A 119 -19.72 -8.75 -6.13
N ILE A 120 -19.81 -9.78 -6.98
CA ILE A 120 -20.05 -9.62 -8.42
C ILE A 120 -21.35 -8.86 -8.65
N ILE A 121 -22.45 -9.28 -8.00
CA ILE A 121 -23.77 -8.67 -8.17
C ILE A 121 -23.77 -7.20 -7.69
N MET A 122 -23.25 -6.93 -6.49
CA MET A 122 -23.18 -5.57 -5.94
C MET A 122 -22.29 -4.65 -6.78
N MET A 123 -21.16 -5.17 -7.29
CA MET A 123 -20.26 -4.39 -8.12
C MET A 123 -20.88 -4.09 -9.50
N LEU A 124 -21.61 -5.04 -10.10
CA LEU A 124 -22.36 -4.79 -11.33
C LEU A 124 -23.45 -3.74 -11.13
N MET A 125 -24.18 -3.80 -10.02
CA MET A 125 -25.17 -2.77 -9.66
C MET A 125 -24.51 -1.40 -9.45
N PHE A 126 -23.35 -1.36 -8.79
CA PHE A 126 -22.57 -0.12 -8.63
C PHE A 126 -22.15 0.46 -9.98
N VAL A 127 -21.60 -0.35 -10.90
CA VAL A 127 -21.22 0.10 -12.23
C VAL A 127 -22.43 0.62 -13.03
N ALA A 128 -23.56 -0.09 -12.97
CA ALA A 128 -24.81 0.35 -13.60
C ALA A 128 -25.31 1.68 -13.00
N TRP A 129 -25.19 1.86 -11.68
CA TRP A 129 -25.53 3.11 -11.00
C TRP A 129 -24.62 4.27 -11.42
N GLN A 130 -23.30 4.08 -11.45
CA GLN A 130 -22.35 5.10 -11.91
C GLN A 130 -22.60 5.46 -13.38
N TRP A 131 -22.90 4.47 -14.23
CA TRP A 131 -23.28 4.73 -15.62
C TRP A 131 -24.58 5.54 -15.69
N ARG A 132 -25.59 5.22 -14.87
CA ARG A 132 -26.85 5.97 -14.86
C ARG A 132 -26.65 7.44 -14.44
N GLN A 133 -25.77 7.71 -13.49
CA GLN A 133 -25.55 9.05 -12.93
C GLN A 133 -24.62 9.95 -13.76
N GLN A 134 -23.80 9.38 -14.67
CA GLN A 134 -22.93 10.13 -15.57
C GLN A 134 -22.04 11.17 -14.86
N GLU A 135 -22.25 12.47 -15.06
CA GLU A 135 -21.42 13.54 -14.47
C GLU A 135 -21.77 13.83 -13.00
N GLU A 136 -22.94 13.41 -12.50
CA GLU A 136 -23.28 13.47 -11.08
C GLU A 136 -22.77 12.25 -10.29
N ALA A 137 -22.15 11.29 -10.98
CA ALA A 137 -21.63 10.08 -10.38
C ALA A 137 -20.38 10.37 -9.54
N SER A 138 -20.16 9.58 -8.47
CA SER A 138 -18.93 9.66 -7.67
C SER A 138 -17.67 9.48 -8.52
N ILE A 139 -17.75 8.62 -9.53
CA ILE A 139 -16.67 8.37 -10.48
C ILE A 139 -17.23 8.62 -11.88
N PRO A 140 -17.14 9.85 -12.41
CA PRO A 140 -17.65 10.17 -13.74
C PRO A 140 -17.05 9.22 -14.80
N PRO A 141 -17.86 8.58 -15.65
CA PRO A 141 -17.37 7.66 -16.68
C PRO A 141 -16.35 8.29 -17.63
N ARG A 142 -16.44 9.60 -17.87
CA ARG A 142 -15.46 10.37 -18.66
C ARG A 142 -14.07 10.34 -18.03
N ILE A 143 -13.99 10.47 -16.70
CA ILE A 143 -12.75 10.40 -15.94
C ILE A 143 -12.23 8.96 -15.93
N ALA A 144 -13.11 7.99 -15.65
CA ALA A 144 -12.79 6.55 -15.63
C ALA A 144 -12.16 6.04 -16.94
N LYS A 145 -12.59 6.56 -18.10
CA LYS A 145 -12.09 6.17 -19.42
C LYS A 145 -10.71 6.76 -19.77
N GLN A 146 -10.19 7.70 -18.99
CA GLN A 146 -8.91 8.31 -19.31
C GLN A 146 -7.74 7.33 -19.10
N ARG A 147 -6.88 7.24 -20.12
CA ARG A 147 -5.70 6.36 -20.11
C ARG A 147 -4.82 6.48 -18.88
N SER A 148 -4.52 7.71 -18.49
CA SER A 148 -3.67 7.95 -17.32
C SER A 148 -4.30 7.46 -16.03
N LEU A 149 -5.65 7.50 -15.91
CA LEU A 149 -6.33 7.07 -14.71
C LEU A 149 -6.27 5.56 -14.50
N TYR A 150 -6.67 4.76 -15.50
CA TYR A 150 -6.59 3.31 -15.35
C TYR A 150 -5.14 2.82 -15.24
N SER A 151 -4.19 3.51 -15.90
CA SER A 151 -2.77 3.18 -15.80
C SER A 151 -2.24 3.46 -14.39
N ALA A 152 -2.53 4.63 -13.83
CA ALA A 152 -2.16 4.97 -12.46
C ALA A 152 -2.87 4.07 -11.43
N ALA A 153 -4.16 3.78 -11.62
CA ALA A 153 -4.90 2.85 -10.79
C ALA A 153 -4.27 1.45 -10.79
N ALA A 154 -3.87 0.94 -11.95
CA ALA A 154 -3.18 -0.34 -12.05
C ALA A 154 -1.80 -0.31 -11.37
N ILE A 155 -1.01 0.74 -11.55
CA ILE A 155 0.27 0.90 -10.85
C ILE A 155 0.07 0.97 -9.34
N CYS A 156 -0.91 1.74 -8.88
CA CYS A 156 -1.28 1.81 -7.47
C CYS A 156 -1.67 0.43 -6.93
N PHE A 157 -2.49 -0.31 -7.67
CA PHE A 157 -2.96 -1.64 -7.27
C PHE A 157 -1.82 -2.67 -7.21
N PHE A 158 -1.13 -2.90 -8.32
CA PHE A 158 -0.09 -3.92 -8.43
C PHE A 158 1.19 -3.53 -7.70
N GLY A 159 1.56 -2.24 -7.76
CA GLY A 159 2.73 -1.69 -7.09
C GLY A 159 2.57 -1.72 -5.57
N MET A 160 1.46 -1.20 -5.02
CA MET A 160 1.23 -1.29 -3.57
C MET A 160 0.96 -2.72 -3.12
N GLY A 161 0.35 -3.55 -3.96
CA GLY A 161 0.25 -4.98 -3.72
C GLY A 161 1.61 -5.62 -3.46
N ALA A 162 2.57 -5.40 -4.37
CA ALA A 162 3.95 -5.88 -4.21
C ALA A 162 4.63 -5.30 -2.96
N ILE A 163 4.49 -3.99 -2.73
CA ILE A 163 5.06 -3.30 -1.57
C ILE A 163 4.56 -3.93 -0.26
N GLN A 164 3.25 -4.17 -0.14
CA GLN A 164 2.67 -4.70 1.10
C GLN A 164 3.11 -6.14 1.38
N VAL A 165 3.27 -6.96 0.34
CA VAL A 165 3.83 -8.31 0.49
C VAL A 165 5.27 -8.25 0.99
N LEU A 166 6.12 -7.39 0.41
CA LEU A 166 7.50 -7.21 0.89
C LEU A 166 7.54 -6.69 2.33
N ASN A 167 6.74 -5.67 2.65
CA ASN A 167 6.68 -5.06 3.98
C ASN A 167 6.30 -6.07 5.07
N TYR A 168 5.40 -7.02 4.74
CA TYR A 168 4.99 -8.06 5.67
C TYR A 168 5.99 -9.22 5.73
N TYR A 169 6.38 -9.78 4.59
CA TYR A 169 7.13 -11.03 4.53
C TYR A 169 8.64 -10.87 4.73
N ILE A 170 9.25 -9.69 4.53
CA ILE A 170 10.69 -9.50 4.82
C ILE A 170 10.98 -9.59 6.33
N PRO A 171 10.30 -8.82 7.22
CA PRO A 171 10.47 -8.99 8.66
C PRO A 171 10.13 -10.40 9.14
N PHE A 172 9.09 -11.00 8.56
CA PHE A 172 8.67 -12.37 8.87
C PHE A 172 9.77 -13.38 8.50
N TRP A 173 10.37 -13.24 7.32
CA TRP A 173 11.50 -14.07 6.87
C TRP A 173 12.69 -13.96 7.83
N PHE A 174 13.03 -12.76 8.29
CA PHE A 174 14.09 -12.58 9.29
C PHE A 174 13.80 -13.29 10.62
N GLN A 175 12.55 -13.26 11.07
CA GLN A 175 12.17 -13.91 12.33
C GLN A 175 12.22 -15.44 12.21
N VAL A 176 11.65 -16.01 11.14
CA VAL A 176 11.61 -17.47 10.95
C VAL A 176 12.97 -18.02 10.56
N ILE A 177 13.53 -17.51 9.47
CA ILE A 177 14.69 -18.10 8.80
C ILE A 177 15.98 -17.76 9.55
N LYS A 178 16.16 -16.50 9.96
CA LYS A 178 17.34 -16.08 10.73
C LYS A 178 17.18 -16.21 12.24
N GLY A 179 15.99 -16.58 12.73
CA GLY A 179 15.73 -16.74 14.17
C GLY A 179 15.84 -15.45 14.97
N LEU A 180 15.72 -14.30 14.30
CA LEU A 180 15.84 -12.99 14.94
C LEU A 180 14.58 -12.69 15.76
N ASN A 181 14.76 -12.04 16.91
CA ASN A 181 13.62 -11.54 17.67
C ASN A 181 12.94 -10.35 16.93
N PRO A 182 11.70 -9.96 17.29
CA PRO A 182 10.99 -8.87 16.62
C PRO A 182 11.76 -7.55 16.57
N GLN A 183 12.49 -7.19 17.62
CA GLN A 183 13.33 -5.99 17.66
C GLN A 183 14.46 -6.06 16.63
N GLN A 184 15.21 -7.16 16.58
CA GLN A 184 16.31 -7.37 15.64
C GLN A 184 15.82 -7.42 14.19
N SER A 185 14.67 -8.05 13.95
CA SER A 185 14.02 -8.07 12.63
C SER A 185 13.62 -6.66 12.20
N GLY A 186 13.01 -5.87 13.08
CA GLY A 186 12.70 -4.45 12.83
C GLY A 186 13.94 -3.62 12.50
N VAL A 187 15.05 -3.84 13.22
CA VAL A 187 16.34 -3.17 12.92
C VAL A 187 16.88 -3.59 11.56
N ARG A 188 16.80 -4.88 11.18
CA ARG A 188 17.24 -5.34 9.84
C ARG A 188 16.40 -4.75 8.72
N TYR A 189 15.10 -4.57 8.96
CA TYR A 189 14.18 -3.95 8.02
C TYR A 189 14.47 -2.47 7.73
N LEU A 190 15.25 -1.79 8.58
CA LEU A 190 15.71 -0.41 8.32
C LEU A 190 16.50 -0.29 7.01
N ALA A 191 17.15 -1.38 6.56
CA ALA A 191 17.84 -1.43 5.27
C ALA A 191 16.90 -1.15 4.08
N LEU A 192 15.58 -1.39 4.24
CA LEU A 192 14.55 -1.04 3.27
C LEU A 192 13.87 0.29 3.63
N ALA A 193 13.55 0.50 4.91
CA ALA A 193 12.80 1.67 5.35
C ALA A 193 13.55 3.00 5.16
N ILE A 194 14.85 3.05 5.47
CA ILE A 194 15.66 4.28 5.32
C ILE A 194 15.78 4.68 3.85
N PRO A 195 16.13 3.78 2.91
CA PRO A 195 16.19 4.14 1.50
C PRO A 195 14.83 4.48 0.89
N ASN A 196 13.73 3.90 1.40
CA ASN A 196 12.40 4.35 1.03
C ASN A 196 12.14 5.82 1.44
N PHE A 197 12.47 6.18 2.67
CA PHE A 197 12.36 7.57 3.12
C PHE A 197 13.25 8.52 2.30
N VAL A 198 14.54 8.22 2.19
CA VAL A 198 15.50 9.05 1.44
C VAL A 198 15.10 9.14 -0.03
N GLY A 199 14.71 8.01 -0.64
CA GLY A 199 14.23 7.93 -2.01
C GLY A 199 13.02 8.82 -2.25
N SER A 200 12.08 8.91 -1.30
CA SER A 200 10.91 9.78 -1.43
C SER A 200 11.28 11.26 -1.49
N LEU A 201 12.25 11.70 -0.68
CA LEU A 201 12.76 13.07 -0.68
C LEU A 201 13.51 13.39 -1.97
N VAL A 202 14.40 12.48 -2.39
CA VAL A 202 15.20 12.64 -3.60
C VAL A 202 14.31 12.64 -4.84
N CYS A 203 13.41 11.67 -4.98
CA CYS A 203 12.47 11.59 -6.09
C CYS A 203 11.57 12.84 -6.15
N GLY A 204 11.00 13.28 -5.02
CA GLY A 204 10.17 14.48 -4.97
C GLY A 204 10.95 15.75 -5.34
N GLY A 205 12.17 15.91 -4.82
CA GLY A 205 13.04 17.05 -5.13
C GLY A 205 13.50 17.09 -6.59
N LEU A 206 13.92 15.93 -7.13
CA LEU A 206 14.34 15.82 -8.52
C LEU A 206 13.15 16.03 -9.48
N ALA A 207 11.99 15.45 -9.20
CA ALA A 207 10.77 15.68 -9.98
C ALA A 207 10.39 17.17 -9.99
N SER A 208 10.49 17.85 -8.85
CA SER A 208 10.23 19.30 -8.74
C SER A 208 11.24 20.14 -9.53
N ARG A 209 12.54 19.78 -9.50
CA ARG A 209 13.60 20.52 -10.20
C ARG A 209 13.54 20.33 -11.72
N PHE A 210 13.43 19.08 -12.16
CA PHE A 210 13.45 18.71 -13.58
C PHE A 210 12.07 18.82 -14.25
N GLY A 211 10.99 18.88 -13.46
CA GLY A 211 9.64 19.15 -13.96
C GLY A 211 8.94 17.94 -14.60
N TYR A 212 9.47 16.73 -14.51
CA TYR A 212 8.83 15.52 -15.03
C TYR A 212 8.80 14.42 -13.97
N TYR A 213 7.66 13.77 -13.80
CA TYR A 213 7.51 12.66 -12.85
C TYR A 213 7.66 11.28 -13.52
N ASN A 214 7.37 11.18 -14.82
CA ASN A 214 7.38 9.91 -15.56
C ASN A 214 8.71 9.15 -15.47
N PRO A 215 9.90 9.77 -15.65
CA PRO A 215 11.18 9.05 -15.57
C PRO A 215 11.38 8.36 -14.22
N TYR A 216 10.99 9.02 -13.12
CA TYR A 216 11.10 8.47 -11.78
C TYR A 216 10.10 7.35 -11.53
N LEU A 217 8.91 7.43 -12.13
CA LEU A 217 7.93 6.34 -12.12
C LEU A 217 8.46 5.08 -12.81
N PHE A 218 9.03 5.22 -14.02
CA PHE A 218 9.65 4.11 -14.76
C PHE A 218 10.81 3.51 -13.98
N PHE A 219 11.71 4.36 -13.50
CA PHE A 219 12.85 3.94 -12.69
C PHE A 219 12.39 3.20 -11.44
N GLY A 220 11.44 3.78 -10.70
CA GLY A 220 10.88 3.21 -9.47
C GLY A 220 10.26 1.84 -9.66
N THR A 221 9.38 1.71 -10.64
CA THR A 221 8.69 0.45 -10.95
C THR A 221 9.66 -0.61 -11.48
N ALA A 222 10.64 -0.24 -12.30
CA ALA A 222 11.68 -1.16 -12.78
C ALA A 222 12.56 -1.66 -11.63
N VAL A 223 13.04 -0.75 -10.77
CA VAL A 223 13.85 -1.07 -9.60
C VAL A 223 13.09 -1.97 -8.63
N LEU A 224 11.81 -1.69 -8.39
CA LEU A 224 10.96 -2.53 -7.54
C LEU A 224 10.78 -3.94 -8.15
N ALA A 225 10.60 -4.05 -9.47
CA ALA A 225 10.47 -5.33 -10.16
C ALA A 225 11.74 -6.18 -10.03
N VAL A 226 12.90 -5.58 -10.31
CA VAL A 226 14.20 -6.24 -10.16
C VAL A 226 14.44 -6.62 -8.70
N ALA A 227 14.20 -5.71 -7.75
CA ALA A 227 14.43 -5.98 -6.33
C ALA A 227 13.54 -7.11 -5.82
N SER A 228 12.25 -7.08 -6.14
CA SER A 228 11.31 -8.15 -5.77
C SER A 228 11.71 -9.50 -6.37
N GLY A 229 12.17 -9.50 -7.62
CA GLY A 229 12.68 -10.71 -8.29
C GLY A 229 13.95 -11.26 -7.64
N VAL A 230 14.87 -10.41 -7.18
CA VAL A 230 16.07 -10.89 -6.46
C VAL A 230 15.69 -11.36 -5.05
N ILE A 231 14.75 -10.70 -4.36
CA ILE A 231 14.27 -11.10 -3.03
C ILE A 231 13.63 -12.50 -3.08
N SER A 232 12.91 -12.85 -4.15
CA SER A 232 12.33 -14.20 -4.29
C SER A 232 13.36 -15.31 -4.41
N THR A 233 14.63 -14.98 -4.69
CA THR A 233 15.74 -15.95 -4.73
C THR A 233 16.46 -16.14 -3.40
N TRP A 234 16.02 -15.47 -2.33
CA TRP A 234 16.65 -15.58 -1.02
C TRP A 234 16.60 -17.02 -0.48
N LYS A 235 17.75 -17.46 0.02
CA LYS A 235 17.95 -18.77 0.63
C LYS A 235 18.33 -18.58 2.09
N ILE A 236 18.18 -19.64 2.88
CA ILE A 236 18.56 -19.66 4.31
C ILE A 236 20.00 -19.14 4.52
N ASN A 237 20.91 -19.52 3.63
CA ASN A 237 22.33 -19.17 3.69
C ASN A 237 22.70 -17.91 2.90
N SER A 238 21.72 -17.12 2.43
CA SER A 238 22.00 -15.85 1.74
C SER A 238 22.84 -14.92 2.61
N GLY A 239 23.87 -14.33 2.00
CA GLY A 239 24.82 -13.44 2.67
C GLY A 239 24.20 -12.08 3.01
N ASN A 240 24.63 -11.51 4.14
CA ASN A 240 24.10 -10.25 4.66
C ASN A 240 24.26 -9.07 3.68
N ALA A 241 25.34 -9.05 2.89
CA ALA A 241 25.59 -7.99 1.90
C ALA A 241 24.53 -7.98 0.79
N MET A 242 24.19 -9.15 0.24
CA MET A 242 23.13 -9.29 -0.77
C MET A 242 21.78 -8.89 -0.19
N ILE A 243 21.45 -9.40 1.00
CA ILE A 243 20.18 -9.11 1.67
C ILE A 243 20.00 -7.61 1.93
N ASN A 244 21.03 -6.94 2.45
CA ASN A 244 20.97 -5.50 2.72
C ASN A 244 20.97 -4.68 1.43
N GLY A 245 21.81 -5.02 0.44
CA GLY A 245 21.89 -4.28 -0.82
C GLY A 245 20.58 -4.33 -1.61
N VAL A 246 19.92 -5.49 -1.65
CA VAL A 246 18.63 -5.64 -2.35
C VAL A 246 17.50 -4.94 -1.60
N GLN A 247 17.52 -4.91 -0.26
CA GLN A 247 16.58 -4.10 0.51
C GLN A 247 16.74 -2.60 0.23
N VAL A 248 17.97 -2.11 0.11
CA VAL A 248 18.23 -0.71 -0.26
C VAL A 248 17.66 -0.39 -1.63
N MET A 249 17.91 -1.28 -2.60
CA MET A 249 17.37 -1.17 -3.95
C MET A 249 15.83 -1.18 -3.94
N ALA A 250 15.21 -2.10 -3.20
CA ALA A 250 13.76 -2.16 -3.03
C ALA A 250 13.23 -0.85 -2.45
N GLY A 251 13.79 -0.38 -1.33
CA GLY A 251 13.36 0.86 -0.67
C GLY A 251 13.34 2.06 -1.62
N LEU A 252 14.40 2.25 -2.41
CA LEU A 252 14.44 3.30 -3.42
C LEU A 252 13.31 3.16 -4.46
N GLY A 253 13.07 1.94 -4.96
CA GLY A 253 11.97 1.65 -5.88
C GLY A 253 10.57 1.95 -5.30
N ILE A 254 10.32 1.50 -4.06
CA ILE A 254 9.04 1.66 -3.34
C ILE A 254 8.64 3.13 -3.27
N SER A 255 9.60 4.00 -2.96
CA SER A 255 9.36 5.44 -2.79
C SER A 255 8.75 6.11 -4.02
N CYS A 256 9.24 5.72 -5.20
CA CYS A 256 8.77 6.20 -6.49
C CYS A 256 7.40 5.63 -6.85
N VAL A 257 7.12 4.36 -6.52
CA VAL A 257 5.84 3.72 -6.86
C VAL A 257 4.69 4.22 -5.98
N GLY A 258 4.95 4.47 -4.70
CA GLY A 258 3.93 4.83 -3.72
C GLY A 258 3.27 6.19 -3.94
N GLN A 259 4.00 7.20 -4.44
CA GLN A 259 3.47 8.58 -4.53
C GLN A 259 3.38 9.13 -5.95
N THR A 260 4.24 8.67 -6.85
CA THR A 260 4.35 9.26 -8.20
C THR A 260 3.09 9.09 -9.06
N PRO A 261 2.35 7.95 -9.03
CA PRO A 261 1.10 7.83 -9.79
C PRO A 261 0.05 8.85 -9.35
N VAL A 262 -0.06 9.10 -8.04
CA VAL A 262 -1.01 10.05 -7.45
C VAL A 262 -0.67 11.48 -7.87
N ILE A 263 0.61 11.86 -7.74
CA ILE A 263 1.10 13.18 -8.16
C ILE A 263 0.89 13.36 -9.67
N GLY A 264 1.23 12.35 -10.47
CA GLY A 264 1.06 12.40 -11.91
C GLY A 264 -0.37 12.62 -12.33
N LEU A 265 -1.32 11.98 -11.65
CA LEU A 265 -2.73 12.20 -11.87
C LEU A 265 -3.19 13.60 -11.49
N ILE A 266 -2.82 14.11 -10.31
CA ILE A 266 -3.16 15.48 -9.88
C ILE A 266 -2.62 16.52 -10.87
N LEU A 267 -1.52 16.25 -11.58
CA LEU A 267 -0.99 17.15 -12.60
C LEU A 267 -1.73 17.08 -13.95
N LEU A 268 -2.37 15.95 -14.26
CA LEU A 268 -3.03 15.72 -15.54
C LEU A 268 -4.49 16.20 -15.58
N PHE A 269 -5.13 16.31 -14.41
CA PHE A 269 -6.55 16.61 -14.27
C PHE A 269 -6.81 18.04 -13.77
N PRO A 270 -7.97 18.64 -14.10
CA PRO A 270 -8.38 19.95 -13.57
C PRO A 270 -8.52 19.97 -12.05
N ASP A 271 -8.35 21.14 -11.42
CA ASP A 271 -8.43 21.32 -9.96
C ASP A 271 -9.74 20.78 -9.34
N ALA A 272 -10.87 20.91 -10.06
CA ALA A 272 -12.16 20.41 -9.63
C ALA A 272 -12.25 18.86 -9.56
N GLU A 273 -11.44 18.16 -10.35
CA GLU A 273 -11.46 16.69 -10.46
C GLU A 273 -10.37 16.02 -9.60
N MET A 274 -9.43 16.80 -9.04
CA MET A 274 -8.32 16.29 -8.23
C MET A 274 -8.75 15.39 -7.06
N PRO A 275 -9.77 15.76 -6.26
CA PRO A 275 -10.17 14.93 -5.12
C PRO A 275 -10.67 13.54 -5.54
N ILE A 276 -11.41 13.46 -6.66
CA ILE A 276 -11.94 12.21 -7.21
C ILE A 276 -10.77 11.32 -7.66
N VAL A 277 -9.85 11.89 -8.42
CA VAL A 277 -8.75 11.13 -9.00
C VAL A 277 -7.73 10.69 -7.94
N GLN A 278 -7.44 11.55 -6.97
CA GLN A 278 -6.59 11.23 -5.83
C GLN A 278 -7.21 10.13 -4.96
N SER A 279 -8.49 10.26 -4.61
CA SER A 279 -9.18 9.24 -3.79
C SER A 279 -9.25 7.89 -4.51
N LEU A 280 -9.46 7.87 -5.82
CA LEU A 280 -9.46 6.63 -6.60
C LEU A 280 -8.08 5.98 -6.62
N ALA A 281 -7.01 6.76 -6.82
CA ALA A 281 -5.64 6.24 -6.79
C ALA A 281 -5.31 5.62 -5.43
N VAL A 282 -5.63 6.32 -4.33
CA VAL A 282 -5.42 5.84 -2.95
C VAL A 282 -6.29 4.63 -2.64
N PHE A 283 -7.53 4.58 -3.13
CA PHE A 283 -8.37 3.39 -3.03
C PHE A 283 -7.68 2.17 -3.65
N PHE A 284 -7.19 2.28 -4.89
CA PHE A 284 -6.49 1.18 -5.56
C PHE A 284 -5.20 0.79 -4.85
N GLN A 285 -4.49 1.73 -4.22
CA GLN A 285 -3.31 1.43 -3.39
C GLN A 285 -3.64 0.48 -2.24
N PHE A 286 -4.62 0.84 -1.42
CA PHE A 286 -5.00 0.02 -0.27
C PHE A 286 -5.73 -1.25 -0.68
N PHE A 287 -6.57 -1.18 -1.71
CA PHE A 287 -7.28 -2.34 -2.24
C PHE A 287 -6.31 -3.38 -2.83
N GLY A 288 -5.32 -2.94 -3.61
CA GLY A 288 -4.26 -3.80 -4.13
C GLY A 288 -3.41 -4.40 -3.03
N GLY A 289 -3.01 -3.60 -2.04
CA GLY A 289 -2.32 -4.06 -0.84
C GLY A 289 -3.07 -5.17 -0.09
N ALA A 290 -4.38 -4.99 0.14
CA ALA A 290 -5.21 -5.95 0.84
C ALA A 290 -5.37 -7.27 0.05
N ILE A 291 -5.65 -7.19 -1.26
CA ILE A 291 -5.80 -8.38 -2.10
C ILE A 291 -4.50 -9.17 -2.20
N PHE A 292 -3.37 -8.49 -2.46
CA PHE A 292 -2.07 -9.15 -2.55
C PHE A 292 -1.68 -9.85 -1.26
N LEU A 293 -1.96 -9.24 -0.11
CA LEU A 293 -1.65 -9.84 1.18
C LEU A 293 -2.52 -11.08 1.44
N ALA A 294 -3.81 -11.04 1.11
CA ALA A 294 -4.70 -12.20 1.24
C ALA A 294 -4.30 -13.36 0.30
N ILE A 295 -3.88 -13.06 -0.93
CA ILE A 295 -3.34 -14.06 -1.86
C ILE A 295 -2.01 -14.61 -1.34
N ALA A 296 -1.11 -13.73 -0.86
CA ALA A 296 0.18 -14.14 -0.31
C ALA A 296 0.01 -15.05 0.92
N GLU A 297 -0.94 -14.76 1.80
CA GLU A 297 -1.27 -15.61 2.95
C GLU A 297 -1.71 -17.00 2.50
N ASN A 298 -2.65 -17.09 1.55
CA ASN A 298 -3.13 -18.36 1.01
C ASN A 298 -2.04 -19.17 0.30
N LEU A 299 -1.21 -18.51 -0.51
CA LEU A 299 -0.05 -19.13 -1.15
C LEU A 299 0.94 -19.64 -0.12
N PHE A 300 1.26 -18.83 0.89
CA PHE A 300 2.17 -19.19 1.97
C PHE A 300 1.68 -20.43 2.72
N VAL A 301 0.42 -20.46 3.17
CA VAL A 301 -0.12 -21.60 3.94
C VAL A 301 -0.15 -22.86 3.10
N SER A 302 -0.67 -22.78 1.87
CA SER A 302 -0.77 -23.94 0.97
C SER A 302 0.61 -24.51 0.64
N SER A 303 1.56 -23.63 0.29
CA SER A 303 2.94 -23.99 0.00
C SER A 303 3.66 -24.52 1.24
N LEU A 304 3.39 -23.99 2.42
CA LEU A 304 4.01 -24.46 3.66
C LEU A 304 3.60 -25.89 3.97
N VAL A 305 2.32 -26.22 3.84
CA VAL A 305 1.79 -27.59 4.03
C VAL A 305 2.49 -28.57 3.08
N GLU A 306 2.53 -28.24 1.79
CA GLU A 306 3.16 -29.08 0.76
C GLU A 306 4.66 -29.29 1.04
N ASN A 307 5.38 -28.21 1.36
CA ASN A 307 6.82 -28.28 1.58
C ASN A 307 7.20 -28.94 2.92
N LEU A 308 6.38 -28.83 3.97
CA LEU A 308 6.61 -29.53 5.23
C LEU A 308 6.52 -31.04 5.03
N GLN A 309 5.51 -31.52 4.29
CA GLN A 309 5.40 -32.94 3.94
C GLN A 309 6.61 -33.44 3.14
N LYS A 310 7.21 -32.59 2.31
CA LYS A 310 8.37 -32.93 1.49
C LYS A 310 9.70 -32.92 2.25
N PHE A 311 9.95 -31.89 3.06
CA PHE A 311 11.26 -31.64 3.68
C PHE A 311 11.33 -32.01 5.16
N ALA A 312 10.19 -32.14 5.85
CA ALA A 312 10.11 -32.50 7.27
C ALA A 312 8.88 -33.39 7.54
N PRO A 313 8.79 -34.58 6.93
CA PRO A 313 7.60 -35.44 6.98
C PRO A 313 7.25 -35.93 8.39
N MET A 314 8.22 -35.92 9.31
CA MET A 314 8.05 -36.36 10.70
C MET A 314 7.45 -35.27 11.60
N VAL A 315 7.32 -34.03 11.10
CA VAL A 315 6.79 -32.90 11.87
C VAL A 315 5.29 -32.78 11.66
N ASP A 316 4.54 -32.65 12.75
CA ASP A 316 3.11 -32.36 12.68
C ASP A 316 2.87 -30.97 12.06
N THR A 317 2.35 -30.98 10.83
CA THR A 317 2.07 -29.77 10.06
C THR A 317 1.01 -28.90 10.74
N GLN A 318 0.00 -29.49 11.37
CA GLN A 318 -1.06 -28.71 12.06
C GLN A 318 -0.50 -28.02 13.29
N MET A 319 0.36 -28.70 14.03
CA MET A 319 1.06 -28.11 15.18
C MET A 319 1.94 -26.93 14.74
N VAL A 320 2.70 -27.07 13.66
CA VAL A 320 3.55 -26.00 13.12
C VAL A 320 2.73 -24.77 12.69
N ILE A 321 1.59 -24.99 12.04
CA ILE A 321 0.69 -23.89 11.65
C ILE A 321 0.09 -23.21 12.88
N ALA A 322 -0.37 -23.98 13.87
CA ALA A 322 -1.03 -23.46 15.06
C ALA A 322 -0.07 -22.65 15.96
N ILE A 323 1.17 -23.13 16.13
CA ILE A 323 2.21 -22.46 16.91
C ILE A 323 2.79 -21.27 16.14
N GLY A 324 2.77 -21.36 14.82
CA GLY A 324 3.26 -20.34 13.92
C GLY A 324 4.79 -20.18 13.95
N ALA A 325 5.24 -19.25 13.11
CA ALA A 325 6.62 -18.86 12.91
C ALA A 325 7.45 -18.65 14.20
N ALA A 326 6.88 -17.93 15.17
CA ALA A 326 7.60 -17.50 16.38
C ALA A 326 7.90 -18.65 17.35
N GLY A 327 7.14 -19.75 17.28
CA GLY A 327 7.34 -20.91 18.16
C GLY A 327 8.03 -22.09 17.49
N LEU A 328 8.28 -22.05 16.16
CA LEU A 328 8.88 -23.15 15.42
C LEU A 328 10.18 -23.67 16.07
N ARG A 329 11.12 -22.77 16.35
CA ARG A 329 12.43 -23.10 16.96
C ARG A 329 12.34 -23.55 18.42
N LYS A 330 11.19 -23.42 19.06
CA LYS A 330 10.95 -23.89 20.44
C LYS A 330 10.46 -25.33 20.48
N VAL A 331 9.89 -25.82 19.38
CA VAL A 331 9.17 -27.11 19.34
C VAL A 331 9.83 -28.10 18.38
N VAL A 332 10.49 -27.62 17.34
CA VAL A 332 11.21 -28.46 16.37
C VAL A 332 12.72 -28.21 16.52
N SER A 333 13.50 -29.29 16.59
CA SER A 333 14.97 -29.23 16.77
C SER A 333 15.69 -30.24 15.88
N GLY A 334 17.01 -30.08 15.72
CA GLY A 334 17.83 -30.98 14.92
C GLY A 334 17.49 -30.95 13.42
N LYS A 335 17.56 -32.11 12.77
CA LYS A 335 17.36 -32.24 11.30
C LYS A 335 15.96 -31.84 10.85
N ASP A 336 14.96 -32.04 11.70
CA ASP A 336 13.57 -31.66 11.41
C ASP A 336 13.40 -30.14 11.37
N LEU A 337 14.21 -29.40 12.14
CA LEU A 337 14.21 -27.94 12.10
C LEU A 337 14.79 -27.43 10.77
N ASP A 338 15.88 -28.03 10.28
CA ASP A 338 16.47 -27.65 8.99
C ASP A 338 15.48 -27.90 7.84
N GLY A 339 14.81 -29.05 7.85
CA GLY A 339 13.73 -29.38 6.91
C GLY A 339 12.56 -28.39 6.99
N ALA A 340 12.12 -28.05 8.19
CA ALA A 340 11.06 -27.07 8.40
C ALA A 340 11.48 -25.67 7.90
N LEU A 341 12.70 -25.21 8.19
CA LEU A 341 13.21 -23.93 7.71
C LEU A 341 13.30 -23.88 6.18
N LEU A 342 13.65 -24.99 5.52
CA LEU A 342 13.60 -25.10 4.06
C LEU A 342 12.16 -24.97 3.54
N ALA A 343 11.20 -25.61 4.20
CA ALA A 343 9.79 -25.52 3.85
C ALA A 343 9.25 -24.08 4.00
N TYR A 344 9.55 -23.41 5.11
CA TYR A 344 9.21 -22.02 5.31
C TYR A 344 9.87 -21.10 4.28
N ASN A 345 11.16 -21.31 3.97
CA ASN A 345 11.84 -20.47 2.98
C ASN A 345 11.22 -20.63 1.58
N ALA A 346 10.87 -21.86 1.18
CA ALA A 346 10.20 -22.12 -0.08
C ALA A 346 8.80 -21.47 -0.14
N ALA A 347 8.02 -21.58 0.95
CA ALA A 347 6.70 -20.96 1.03
C ALA A 347 6.77 -19.42 1.00
N ILE A 348 7.72 -18.80 1.71
CA ILE A 348 7.92 -17.35 1.67
C ILE A 348 8.44 -16.91 0.29
N ALA A 349 9.29 -17.69 -0.36
CA ALA A 349 9.75 -17.38 -1.71
C ALA A 349 8.59 -17.28 -2.72
N GLN A 350 7.55 -18.13 -2.59
CA GLN A 350 6.34 -18.04 -3.41
C GLN A 350 5.59 -16.71 -3.22
N THR A 351 5.53 -16.17 -2.00
CA THR A 351 4.91 -14.86 -1.78
C THR A 351 5.74 -13.74 -2.39
N PHE A 352 7.06 -13.84 -2.35
CA PHE A 352 7.94 -12.89 -3.04
C PHE A 352 7.82 -12.96 -4.57
N TYR A 353 7.55 -14.13 -5.16
CA TYR A 353 7.23 -14.22 -6.58
C TYR A 353 5.93 -13.47 -6.92
N LEU A 354 4.90 -13.54 -6.07
CA LEU A 354 3.70 -12.72 -6.25
C LEU A 354 4.03 -11.23 -6.25
N ALA A 355 4.88 -10.77 -5.32
CA ALA A 355 5.35 -9.39 -5.30
C ALA A 355 6.12 -9.02 -6.58
N ALA A 356 7.00 -9.90 -7.07
CA ALA A 356 7.72 -9.69 -8.32
C ALA A 356 6.79 -9.58 -9.53
N ILE A 357 5.78 -10.45 -9.64
CA ILE A 357 4.77 -10.38 -10.70
C ILE A 357 4.01 -9.05 -10.62
N GLY A 358 3.54 -8.66 -9.43
CA GLY A 358 2.87 -7.38 -9.23
C GLY A 358 3.75 -6.19 -9.64
N ALA A 359 5.02 -6.19 -9.25
CA ALA A 359 5.95 -5.14 -9.59
C ALA A 359 6.22 -5.07 -11.11
N VAL A 360 6.36 -6.21 -11.80
CA VAL A 360 6.51 -6.27 -13.27
C VAL A 360 5.26 -5.75 -13.98
N VAL A 361 4.06 -6.16 -13.54
CA VAL A 361 2.80 -5.65 -14.10
C VAL A 361 2.69 -4.14 -13.88
N GLY A 362 3.04 -3.66 -12.67
CA GLY A 362 3.11 -2.23 -12.37
C GLY A 362 4.08 -1.47 -13.29
N PHE A 363 5.26 -2.04 -13.58
CA PHE A 363 6.20 -1.48 -14.56
C PHE A 363 5.60 -1.41 -15.96
N LEU A 364 4.92 -2.47 -16.44
CA LEU A 364 4.26 -2.45 -17.73
C LEU A 364 3.13 -1.40 -17.79
N CYS A 365 2.36 -1.24 -16.71
CA CYS A 365 1.32 -0.22 -16.61
C CYS A 365 1.88 1.22 -16.59
N SER A 366 3.14 1.41 -16.18
CA SER A 366 3.79 2.73 -16.18
C SER A 366 3.91 3.35 -17.57
N PHE A 367 4.04 2.53 -18.63
CA PHE A 367 3.99 2.99 -20.04
C PHE A 367 2.64 3.57 -20.44
N GLY A 368 1.59 3.28 -19.67
CA GLY A 368 0.27 3.85 -19.84
C GLY A 368 0.18 5.33 -19.47
N MET A 369 1.08 5.85 -18.63
CA MET A 369 1.02 7.22 -18.13
C MET A 369 1.38 8.26 -19.20
N LYS A 370 0.50 9.24 -19.41
CA LYS A 370 0.80 10.38 -20.29
C LYS A 370 1.93 11.22 -19.70
N TRP A 371 2.86 11.63 -20.54
CA TRP A 371 3.95 12.52 -20.16
C TRP A 371 3.45 13.97 -20.23
N ARG A 372 3.57 14.70 -19.12
CA ARG A 372 3.35 16.15 -19.08
C ARG A 372 4.37 16.81 -18.16
N SER A 373 4.83 17.99 -18.57
CA SER A 373 5.71 18.82 -17.75
C SER A 373 4.92 19.50 -16.62
N ILE A 374 5.43 19.39 -15.40
CA ILE A 374 4.94 20.12 -14.23
C ILE A 374 4.98 21.63 -14.49
N LYS A 375 6.03 22.11 -15.16
CA LYS A 375 6.23 23.55 -15.43
C LYS A 375 5.18 24.08 -16.40
N GLU A 376 4.82 23.29 -17.43
CA GLU A 376 3.74 23.65 -18.35
C GLU A 376 2.39 23.69 -17.64
N VAL A 377 2.09 22.68 -16.81
CA VAL A 377 0.83 22.64 -16.05
C VAL A 377 0.74 23.81 -15.07
N GLN A 378 1.82 24.14 -14.38
CA GLN A 378 1.88 25.29 -13.48
C GLN A 378 1.68 26.61 -14.23
N LYS A 379 2.30 26.77 -15.41
CA LYS A 379 2.12 27.96 -16.24
C LYS A 379 0.68 28.13 -16.69
N ILE A 380 0.04 27.07 -17.20
CA ILE A 380 -1.38 27.09 -17.60
C ILE A 380 -2.28 27.46 -16.42
N LYS A 381 -2.01 26.93 -15.22
CA LYS A 381 -2.78 27.27 -14.01
C LYS A 381 -2.58 28.71 -13.56
N GLN A 382 -1.37 29.24 -13.68
CA GLN A 382 -1.08 30.64 -13.37
C GLN A 382 -1.79 31.58 -14.35
N GLU A 383 -1.77 31.27 -15.64
CA GLU A 383 -2.49 32.02 -16.68
C GLU A 383 -4.00 31.99 -16.45
N ALA A 384 -4.59 30.82 -16.14
CA ALA A 384 -6.00 30.69 -15.82
C ALA A 384 -6.42 31.49 -14.57
N LYS A 385 -5.59 31.49 -13.51
CA LYS A 385 -5.83 32.31 -12.31
C LYS A 385 -5.69 33.81 -12.59
N GLY A 386 -4.73 34.20 -13.43
CA GLY A 386 -4.55 35.59 -13.87
C GLY A 386 -5.77 36.11 -14.63
N ILE A 387 -6.31 35.31 -15.56
CA ILE A 387 -7.53 35.66 -16.30
C ILE A 387 -8.73 35.78 -15.35
N SER A 388 -8.89 34.87 -14.39
CA SER A 388 -9.99 34.95 -13.40
C SER A 388 -9.94 36.20 -12.51
N MET A 389 -8.76 36.78 -12.26
CA MET A 389 -8.62 38.03 -11.50
C MET A 389 -8.89 39.29 -12.33
N ILE A 390 -8.79 39.22 -13.66
CA ILE A 390 -9.06 40.36 -14.56
C ILE A 390 -10.56 40.45 -14.91
N THR A 391 -11.31 39.36 -14.71
CA THR A 391 -12.73 39.27 -15.07
C THR A 391 -13.69 39.60 -13.92
N PHE A 392 -13.20 40.19 -12.82
CA PHE A 392 -13.99 40.62 -11.67
C PHE A 392 -13.84 42.11 -11.39
#